data_AF-A0A3G6R8D4-F1
#
_entry.id   AF-A0A3G6R8D4-F1
#
_cell.length_a   1.000
_cell.length_b   1.000
_cell.length_c   1.000
_cell.angle_alpha   90.00
_cell.angle_beta   90.00
_cell.angle_gamma   90.00
#
_symmetry.space_group_name_H-M   'P 1'
#
loop_
_entity.id
_entity.type
_entity.pdbx_description
1 polymer ?
#
loop_
_entity_poly.entity_id
_entity_poly.type
_entity_poly.pdbx_seq_one_letter_code
_entity_poly.pdbx_strand_id
1 'polypeptide(L)'
;MNVADLKINNLVEYKNQIYNITEIFQDNEKDYFVKIENDIHGFSVPAASIKPIHITEEWLEKFGFLRTYSSDQRIRYERPEAFIKYDIDLSSRKIVEGLKIYGNTIRCKYIHEFQNIFSCLFGKEPATMNYGLVGTES
;
A
#
# COMPACT_ATOMS: atom_id res chain seq x y z
N MET A 1 12.99 -1.10 -6.16
CA MET A 1 11.64 -1.51 -6.57
C MET A 1 11.72 -1.89 -8.04
N ASN A 2 11.16 -3.02 -8.45
CA ASN A 2 11.16 -3.41 -9.85
C ASN A 2 9.95 -2.74 -10.54
N VAL A 3 10.14 -2.18 -11.74
CA VAL A 3 9.05 -1.56 -12.49
C VAL A 3 7.95 -2.56 -12.85
N ALA A 4 8.29 -3.84 -13.02
CA ALA A 4 7.33 -4.90 -13.28
C ALA A 4 6.34 -5.14 -12.12
N ASP A 5 6.67 -4.67 -10.91
CA ASP A 5 5.82 -4.79 -9.72
C ASP A 5 4.88 -3.57 -9.57
N LEU A 6 4.98 -2.57 -10.45
CA LEU A 6 4.16 -1.37 -10.39
C LEU A 6 2.83 -1.55 -11.14
N LYS A 7 1.78 -0.95 -10.60
CA LYS A 7 0.50 -0.77 -11.25
C LYS A 7 0.06 0.69 -11.20
N ILE A 8 -0.84 1.05 -12.10
CA ILE A 8 -1.60 2.30 -12.02
C ILE A 8 -2.30 2.35 -10.65
N ASN A 9 -2.37 3.53 -10.05
CA ASN A 9 -2.83 3.85 -8.69
C ASN A 9 -1.90 3.40 -7.54
N ASN A 10 -0.75 2.78 -7.83
CA ASN A 10 0.23 2.54 -6.77
C ASN A 10 0.77 3.85 -6.20
N LEU A 11 0.88 3.91 -4.88
CA LEU A 11 1.48 5.01 -4.15
C LEU A 11 3.00 4.84 -4.11
N VAL A 12 3.70 5.90 -4.49
CA VAL A 12 5.17 5.93 -4.56
C VAL A 12 5.71 7.25 -4.01
N GLU A 13 6.94 7.23 -3.54
CA GLU A 13 7.63 8.43 -3.09
C GLU A 13 8.55 8.97 -4.20
N TYR A 14 8.48 10.28 -4.45
CA TYR A 14 9.42 10.99 -5.28
C TYR A 14 9.79 12.32 -4.62
N LYS A 15 11.09 12.58 -4.46
CA LYS A 15 11.61 13.79 -3.80
C LYS A 15 10.90 14.12 -2.46
N ASN A 16 10.73 13.10 -1.61
CA ASN A 16 10.09 13.18 -0.30
C ASN A 16 8.60 13.58 -0.33
N GLN A 17 7.93 13.42 -1.46
CA GLN A 17 6.48 13.60 -1.60
C GLN A 17 5.84 12.32 -2.11
N ILE A 18 4.58 12.11 -1.76
CA ILE A 18 3.79 10.94 -2.15
C ILE A 18 3.00 11.28 -3.41
N TYR A 19 3.00 10.35 -4.35
CA TYR A 19 2.27 10.44 -5.61
C TYR A 19 1.59 9.12 -5.94
N ASN A 20 0.52 9.20 -6.73
CA ASN A 20 -0.05 8.05 -7.43
C ASN A 20 0.56 7.91 -8.81
N ILE A 21 0.83 6.68 -9.23
CA ILE A 21 1.15 6.38 -10.63
C ILE A 21 -0.14 6.44 -11.45
N THR A 22 -0.18 7.27 -12.48
CA THR A 22 -1.34 7.38 -13.37
C THR A 22 -1.10 6.71 -14.72
N GLU A 23 0.15 6.65 -15.18
CA GLU A 23 0.54 5.99 -16.43
C GLU A 23 1.91 5.32 -16.28
N ILE A 24 2.13 4.20 -16.97
CA ILE A 24 3.41 3.51 -17.06
C ILE A 24 3.69 3.29 -18.55
N PHE A 25 4.84 3.73 -19.02
CA PHE A 25 5.22 3.62 -20.43
C PHE A 25 6.72 3.39 -20.58
N GLN A 26 7.12 3.00 -21.78
CA GLN A 26 8.51 2.76 -22.14
C GLN A 26 8.89 3.70 -23.27
N ASP A 27 10.10 4.23 -23.24
CA ASP A 27 10.63 5.01 -24.36
C ASP A 27 11.21 4.11 -25.45
N ASN A 28 11.71 4.73 -26.52
CA ASN A 28 12.32 4.03 -27.65
C ASN A 28 13.63 3.31 -27.28
N GLU A 29 14.28 3.70 -26.18
CA GLU A 29 15.55 3.15 -25.69
C GLU A 29 15.35 2.03 -24.65
N LYS A 30 14.10 1.63 -24.41
CA LYS A 30 13.65 0.60 -23.46
C LYS A 30 13.70 1.02 -21.99
N ASP A 31 13.88 2.30 -21.69
CA ASP A 31 13.77 2.79 -20.33
C ASP A 31 12.31 2.98 -19.96
N TYR A 32 11.95 2.55 -18.74
CA TYR A 32 10.59 2.71 -18.24
C TYR A 32 10.43 4.04 -17.53
N PHE A 33 9.31 4.70 -17.84
CA PHE A 33 8.86 5.94 -17.24
C PHE A 33 7.49 5.76 -16.61
N VAL A 34 7.22 6.59 -15.61
CA VAL A 34 5.92 6.67 -14.95
C VAL A 34 5.45 8.12 -14.97
N LYS A 35 4.17 8.31 -15.24
CA LYS A 35 3.49 9.57 -14.92
C LYS A 35 3.01 9.47 -13.48
N ILE A 36 3.43 10.43 -12.67
CA ILE A 36 3.07 10.52 -11.26
C ILE A 36 2.27 11.78 -11.01
N GLU A 37 1.26 11.67 -10.15
CA GLU A 37 0.33 12.77 -9.85
C GLU A 37 -0.03 12.81 -8.37
N ASN A 38 -0.12 14.01 -7.82
CA ASN A 38 -0.73 14.31 -6.53
C ASN A 38 -1.62 15.56 -6.68
N ASP A 39 -2.20 16.04 -5.58
CA ASP A 39 -3.15 17.16 -5.60
C ASP A 39 -2.58 18.49 -6.13
N ILE A 40 -1.26 18.58 -6.30
CA ILE A 40 -0.55 19.83 -6.65
C ILE A 40 0.15 19.71 -8.02
N HIS A 41 0.71 18.56 -8.34
CA HIS A 41 1.61 18.37 -9.48
C HIS A 41 1.39 17.04 -10.18
N GLY A 42 1.48 17.07 -11.52
CA GLY A 42 1.53 15.87 -12.37
C GLY A 42 2.64 15.99 -13.41
N PHE A 43 3.52 14.99 -13.48
CA PHE A 43 4.63 14.96 -14.47
C PHE A 43 5.20 13.55 -14.63
N SER A 44 6.00 13.36 -15.68
CA SER A 44 6.65 12.08 -15.97
C SER A 44 8.07 12.03 -15.41
N VAL A 45 8.46 10.88 -14.85
CA VAL A 45 9.80 10.62 -14.33
C VAL A 45 10.28 9.22 -14.71
N PRO A 46 11.60 8.97 -14.77
CA PRO A 46 12.12 7.62 -14.89
C PRO A 46 11.63 6.74 -13.74
N ALA A 47 11.18 5.52 -14.02
CA ALA A 47 10.68 4.59 -13.00
C ALA A 47 11.76 4.23 -11.96
N ALA A 48 13.04 4.32 -12.32
CA ALA A 48 14.16 4.12 -11.39
C ALA A 48 14.30 5.24 -10.33
N SER A 49 13.66 6.39 -10.54
CA SER A 49 13.78 7.56 -9.64
C SER A 49 12.76 7.59 -8.51
N ILE A 50 11.70 6.78 -8.60
CA ILE A 50 10.68 6.64 -7.56
C ILE A 50 11.10 5.60 -6.51
N LYS A 51 10.67 5.80 -5.27
CA LYS A 51 10.98 4.94 -4.14
C LYS A 51 9.73 4.25 -3.60
N PRO A 52 9.84 2.99 -3.14
CA PRO A 52 8.72 2.35 -2.47
C PRO A 52 8.50 2.98 -1.08
N ILE A 53 7.25 3.08 -0.67
CA ILE A 53 6.88 3.58 0.66
C ILE A 53 6.75 2.38 1.61
N HIS A 54 7.44 2.42 2.75
CA HIS A 54 7.32 1.39 3.79
C HIS A 54 5.94 1.45 4.45
N ILE A 55 5.38 0.27 4.75
CA ILE A 55 4.17 0.18 5.58
C ILE A 55 4.54 0.58 7.00
N THR A 56 3.85 1.57 7.53
CA THR A 56 3.94 2.05 8.91
C THR A 56 2.57 1.95 9.57
N GLU A 57 2.51 2.14 10.89
CA GLU A 57 1.25 2.26 11.62
C GLU A 57 0.31 3.32 10.99
N GLU A 58 0.83 4.52 10.72
CA GLU A 58 0.06 5.62 10.11
C GLU A 58 -0.59 5.20 8.78
N TRP A 59 0.12 4.43 7.96
CA TRP A 59 -0.43 3.92 6.71
C TRP A 59 -1.50 2.86 6.92
N LEU A 60 -1.32 1.96 7.88
CA LEU A 60 -2.32 0.96 8.22
C LEU A 60 -3.61 1.63 8.72
N GLU A 61 -3.49 2.64 9.57
CA GLU A 61 -4.63 3.44 10.03
C GLU A 61 -5.34 4.14 8.85
N LYS A 62 -4.59 4.75 7.92
CA LYS A 62 -5.14 5.35 6.69
C LYS A 62 -5.91 4.34 5.82
N PHE A 63 -5.47 3.08 5.79
CA PHE A 63 -6.16 1.99 5.08
C PHE A 63 -7.30 1.34 5.89
N GLY A 64 -7.63 1.89 7.06
CA GLY A 64 -8.75 1.46 7.90
C GLY A 64 -8.45 0.25 8.77
N PHE A 65 -7.17 -0.07 9.00
CA PHE A 65 -6.81 -1.07 9.99
C PHE A 65 -6.85 -0.49 11.40
N LEU A 66 -7.20 -1.34 12.36
CA LEU A 66 -7.17 -1.04 13.78
C LEU A 66 -6.12 -1.90 14.46
N ARG A 67 -5.35 -1.32 15.38
CA ARG A 67 -4.47 -2.08 16.26
C ARG A 67 -5.32 -2.92 17.20
N THR A 68 -5.31 -4.24 17.05
CA THR A 68 -6.10 -5.17 17.88
C THR A 68 -5.27 -5.93 18.91
N TYR A 69 -3.94 -5.97 18.73
CA TYR A 69 -3.05 -6.64 19.66
C TYR A 69 -1.65 -6.02 19.65
N SER A 70 -1.05 -5.88 20.83
CA SER A 70 0.33 -5.40 21.01
C SER A 70 1.04 -6.21 22.08
N SER A 71 2.28 -6.60 21.81
CA SER A 71 3.18 -7.31 22.72
C SER A 71 4.63 -7.05 22.32
N ASP A 72 5.59 -7.40 23.18
CA ASP A 72 7.03 -7.29 22.89
C ASP A 72 7.48 -8.04 21.62
N GLN A 73 6.67 -9.00 21.14
CA GLN A 73 7.00 -9.83 19.99
C GLN A 73 6.32 -9.39 18.68
N ARG A 74 5.15 -8.73 18.76
CA ARG A 74 4.38 -8.34 17.58
C ARG A 74 3.33 -7.27 17.90
N ILE A 75 3.03 -6.47 16.89
CA ILE A 75 1.90 -5.54 16.86
C ILE A 75 1.05 -5.94 15.66
N ARG A 76 -0.22 -6.25 15.92
CA ARG A 76 -1.17 -6.73 14.92
C ARG A 76 -2.21 -5.65 14.63
N TYR A 77 -2.44 -5.48 13.33
CA TYR A 77 -3.47 -4.62 12.77
C TYR A 77 -4.48 -5.46 12.00
N GLU A 78 -5.76 -5.35 12.35
CA GLU A 78 -6.86 -6.05 11.67
C GLU A 78 -7.82 -5.04 11.05
N ARG A 79 -8.41 -5.39 9.91
CA ARG A 79 -9.48 -4.61 9.27
C ARG A 79 -10.78 -5.41 9.36
N PRO A 80 -11.88 -4.83 9.85
CA PRO A 80 -13.15 -5.53 9.95
C PRO A 80 -13.75 -5.74 8.54
N GLU A 81 -13.46 -6.89 7.94
CA GLU A 81 -14.10 -7.36 6.71
C GLU A 81 -14.84 -8.67 7.02
N ALA A 82 -16.07 -8.82 6.51
CA ALA A 82 -16.95 -9.92 6.90
C ALA A 82 -16.53 -11.30 6.32
N PHE A 83 -15.75 -11.33 5.24
CA PHE A 83 -15.55 -12.54 4.43
C PHE A 83 -14.10 -13.02 4.32
N ILE A 84 -13.11 -12.18 4.63
CA ILE A 84 -11.70 -12.57 4.61
C ILE A 84 -11.01 -12.07 5.87
N LYS A 85 -10.41 -12.98 6.63
CA LYS A 85 -9.58 -12.63 7.79
C LYS A 85 -8.15 -12.40 7.33
N TYR A 86 -7.71 -11.15 7.42
CA TYR A 86 -6.32 -10.76 7.20
C TYR A 86 -5.84 -9.74 8.23
N ASP A 87 -4.55 -9.80 8.54
CA ASP A 87 -3.88 -8.95 9.50
C ASP A 87 -2.48 -8.56 9.01
N ILE A 88 -1.93 -7.46 9.51
CA ILE A 88 -0.54 -7.07 9.25
C ILE A 88 0.23 -7.01 10.56
N ASP A 89 1.37 -7.72 10.60
CA ASP A 89 2.31 -7.71 11.72
C ASP A 89 3.51 -6.83 11.38
N LEU A 90 3.69 -5.72 12.11
CA LEU A 90 4.83 -4.78 11.95
C LEU A 90 6.07 -5.17 12.78
N SER A 91 6.19 -6.44 13.19
CA SER A 91 7.27 -6.90 14.07
C SER A 91 8.66 -6.76 13.42
N SER A 92 9.67 -6.36 14.20
CA SER A 92 11.08 -6.36 13.78
C SER A 92 11.67 -7.78 13.64
N ARG A 93 10.97 -8.82 14.13
CA ARG A 93 11.38 -10.23 13.99
C ARG A 93 10.91 -10.77 12.64
N LYS A 94 11.84 -10.93 11.71
CA LYS A 94 11.65 -11.31 10.29
C LYS A 94 10.71 -12.50 9.98
N ILE A 95 10.43 -13.37 10.95
CA ILE A 95 9.65 -14.61 10.73
C ILE A 95 8.15 -14.32 10.65
N VAL A 96 7.67 -13.30 11.37
CA VAL A 96 6.23 -13.01 11.47
C VAL A 96 5.82 -11.69 10.82
N GLU A 97 6.78 -10.94 10.29
CA GLU A 97 6.59 -9.63 9.65
C GLU A 97 5.83 -9.74 8.32
N GLY A 98 4.85 -8.85 8.11
CA GLY A 98 4.14 -8.71 6.84
C GLY A 98 2.65 -9.03 6.92
N LEU A 99 2.06 -9.31 5.76
CA LEU A 99 0.63 -9.57 5.60
C LEU A 99 0.32 -11.03 5.94
N LYS A 100 -0.74 -11.26 6.69
CA LYS A 100 -1.27 -12.59 7.02
C LYS A 100 -2.67 -12.74 6.46
N ILE A 101 -2.90 -13.83 5.74
CA ILE A 101 -4.22 -14.18 5.21
C ILE A 101 -4.53 -15.61 5.62
N TYR A 102 -5.58 -15.81 6.42
CA TYR A 102 -5.91 -17.12 7.01
C TYR A 102 -4.72 -17.82 7.69
N GLY A 103 -3.85 -17.05 8.35
CA GLY A 103 -2.66 -17.56 9.04
C GLY A 103 -1.43 -17.79 8.16
N ASN A 104 -1.53 -17.64 6.84
CA ASN A 104 -0.39 -17.72 5.92
C ASN A 104 0.32 -16.38 5.83
N THR A 105 1.63 -16.37 6.06
CA THR A 105 2.46 -15.16 5.97
C THR A 105 2.89 -14.90 4.54
N ILE A 106 2.61 -13.69 4.07
CA ILE A 106 3.06 -13.13 2.80
C ILE A 106 4.00 -11.97 3.12
N ARG A 107 5.20 -12.02 2.57
CA ARG A 107 6.15 -10.92 2.69
C ARG A 107 5.56 -9.69 2.01
N CYS A 108 5.23 -8.67 2.79
CA CYS A 108 4.64 -7.43 2.35
C CYS A 108 5.19 -6.32 3.25
N LYS A 109 6.09 -5.51 2.71
CA LYS A 109 6.85 -4.47 3.43
C LYS A 109 6.50 -3.07 2.92
N TYR A 110 6.02 -2.99 1.70
CA TYR A 110 5.78 -1.74 0.99
C TYR A 110 4.32 -1.58 0.59
N ILE A 111 3.87 -0.33 0.50
CA ILE A 111 2.47 0.00 0.22
C ILE A 111 2.02 -0.51 -1.14
N HIS A 112 2.83 -0.37 -2.19
CA HIS A 112 2.47 -0.87 -3.52
C HIS A 112 2.23 -2.39 -3.52
N GLU A 113 3.01 -3.16 -2.75
CA GLU A 113 2.80 -4.62 -2.59
C GLU A 113 1.43 -4.88 -1.94
N PHE A 114 1.10 -4.14 -0.88
CA PHE A 114 -0.21 -4.24 -0.23
C PHE A 114 -1.35 -3.85 -1.17
N GLN A 115 -1.25 -2.73 -1.90
CA GLN A 115 -2.25 -2.29 -2.88
C GLN A 115 -2.47 -3.36 -3.97
N ASN A 116 -1.39 -3.94 -4.47
CA ASN A 116 -1.45 -4.97 -5.51
C ASN A 116 -2.08 -6.27 -5.00
N ILE A 117 -1.76 -6.72 -3.79
CA ILE A 117 -2.39 -7.90 -3.18
C ILE A 117 -3.87 -7.62 -2.90
N PHE A 118 -4.17 -6.47 -2.30
CA PHE A 118 -5.53 -6.08 -1.93
C PHE A 118 -6.44 -5.98 -3.17
N SER A 119 -5.99 -5.29 -4.22
CA SER A 119 -6.74 -5.21 -5.48
C SER A 119 -6.97 -6.58 -6.13
N CYS A 120 -6.02 -7.51 -6.03
CA CYS A 120 -6.21 -8.88 -6.54
C CYS A 120 -7.23 -9.69 -5.72
N LEU A 121 -7.29 -9.49 -4.40
CA LEU A 121 -8.22 -10.22 -3.52
C LEU A 121 -9.64 -9.68 -3.56
N PHE A 122 -9.78 -8.35 -3.68
CA PHE A 122 -11.07 -7.67 -3.51
C PHE A 122 -11.60 -7.03 -4.80
N GLY A 123 -10.83 -7.03 -5.88
CA GLY A 123 -11.21 -6.42 -7.16
C GLY A 123 -11.29 -4.89 -7.16
N LYS A 124 -10.78 -4.24 -6.10
CA LYS A 124 -10.80 -2.79 -5.89
C LYS A 124 -9.57 -2.33 -5.12
N GLU A 125 -9.18 -1.08 -5.28
CA GLU A 125 -8.10 -0.49 -4.49
C GLU A 125 -8.44 -0.44 -2.99
N PRO A 126 -7.44 -0.51 -2.10
CA PRO A 126 -7.68 -0.29 -0.68
C PRO A 126 -8.18 1.13 -0.47
N ALA A 127 -9.43 1.27 -0.04
CA ALA A 127 -9.98 2.57 0.30
C ALA A 127 -9.12 3.22 1.40
N THR A 128 -8.52 4.36 1.09
CA THR A 128 -8.07 5.29 2.14
C THR A 128 -9.32 5.83 2.80
N MET A 129 -9.46 5.67 4.12
CA MET A 129 -10.56 6.30 4.83
C MET A 129 -10.40 7.82 4.76
N ASN A 130 -11.12 8.46 3.85
CA ASN A 130 -11.48 9.85 4.03
C ASN A 130 -12.42 9.87 5.25
N TYR A 131 -12.02 10.50 6.35
CA TYR A 131 -12.91 10.82 7.48
C TYR A 131 -13.96 11.88 7.05
N GLY A 132 -14.73 11.57 6.01
CA GLY A 132 -15.79 12.39 5.47
C GLY A 132 -16.90 11.47 5.01
N LEU A 133 -18.03 11.54 5.72
CA LEU A 133 -19.32 10.92 5.39
C LEU A 133 -19.46 9.42 5.72
N VAL A 134 -19.37 9.09 7.01
CA VAL A 134 -20.36 8.17 7.58
C VAL A 134 -21.29 9.02 8.42
N GLY A 135 -22.31 9.58 7.76
CA GLY A 135 -23.47 10.10 8.47
C GLY A 135 -24.10 8.92 9.19
N THR A 136 -24.13 8.98 10.51
CA THR A 136 -24.99 8.12 11.33
C THR A 136 -26.43 8.45 10.98
N GLU A 137 -27.10 7.57 10.22
CA GLU A 137 -28.56 7.55 10.26
C GLU A 137 -28.94 6.93 11.60
N SER A 138 -29.56 7.76 12.45
CA SER A 138 -30.22 7.37 13.71
C SER A 138 -31.59 6.79 13.44
#